data_AF-A0A9E3KEW1-F1
#
_entry.id   AF-A0A9E3KEW1-F1
#
_cell.length_a   1.000
_cell.length_b   1.000
_cell.length_c   1.000
_cell.angle_alpha   90.00
_cell.angle_beta   90.00
_cell.angle_gamma   90.00
#
_symmetry.space_group_name_H-M   'P 1'
#
loop_
_entity.id
_entity.type
_entity.pdbx_description
1 polymer ?
#
loop_
_entity_poly.entity_id
_entity_poly.type
_entity_poly.pdbx_seq_one_letter_code
_entity_poly.pdbx_strand_id
1 'polypeptide(L)'
;MTLQSWWIFVCATFLISAMPGPNMLHVMHQGMRHGIGRASFTMIGCMLGLLSLFGLSALGMSALLSALPHALNAIKIVGALYLVWIGIKAWRDDSAPINIEGGDMDA
;
A
#
# COMPACT_ATOMS: atom_id res chain seq x y z
N MET A 1 6.74 -22.78 -22.00
CA MET A 1 5.89 -21.60 -21.73
C MET A 1 5.49 -21.48 -20.25
N THR A 2 5.33 -22.57 -19.51
CA THR A 2 4.95 -22.54 -18.08
C THR A 2 6.09 -22.13 -17.14
N LEU A 3 7.32 -22.60 -17.39
CA LEU A 3 8.49 -22.32 -16.54
C LEU A 3 8.88 -20.83 -16.52
N GLN A 4 8.79 -20.15 -17.67
CA GLN A 4 9.05 -18.72 -17.79
C GLN A 4 8.02 -17.88 -17.04
N SER A 5 6.73 -18.23 -17.13
CA SER A 5 5.67 -17.58 -16.34
C SER A 5 5.87 -17.75 -14.84
N TRP A 6 6.36 -18.92 -14.42
CA TRP A 6 6.65 -19.20 -13.02
C TRP A 6 7.77 -18.29 -12.49
N TRP A 7 8.86 -18.15 -13.24
CA TRP A 7 9.96 -17.25 -12.89
C TRP A 7 9.54 -15.77 -12.84
N ILE A 8 8.75 -15.32 -13.82
CA ILE A 8 8.22 -13.94 -13.85
C ILE A 8 7.30 -13.69 -12.66
N PHE A 9 6.44 -14.65 -12.31
CA PHE A 9 5.56 -14.55 -11.15
C PHE A 9 6.35 -14.46 -9.84
N VAL A 10 7.35 -15.32 -9.65
CA VAL A 10 8.22 -15.30 -8.46
C VAL A 10 8.97 -13.98 -8.36
N CYS A 11 9.59 -13.51 -9.43
CA CYS A 11 10.28 -12.22 -9.44
C CYS A 11 9.32 -11.06 -9.15
N ALA A 12 8.19 -10.98 -9.82
CA ALA A 12 7.21 -9.91 -9.62
C ALA A 12 6.68 -9.90 -8.18
N THR A 13 6.34 -11.07 -7.63
CA THR A 13 5.86 -11.19 -6.25
C THR A 13 6.94 -10.81 -5.24
N PHE A 14 8.19 -11.21 -5.49
CA PHE A 14 9.32 -10.84 -4.64
C PHE A 14 9.55 -9.32 -4.64
N LEU A 15 9.55 -8.68 -5.81
CA LEU A 15 9.66 -7.22 -5.94
C LEU A 15 8.50 -6.50 -5.23
N ILE A 16 7.26 -6.96 -5.40
CA ILE A 16 6.09 -6.38 -4.75
C ILE A 16 6.16 -6.54 -3.22
N SER A 17 6.60 -7.72 -2.75
CA SER A 17 6.70 -8.01 -1.32
C SER A 17 7.87 -7.29 -0.64
N ALA A 18 8.95 -7.01 -1.39
CA ALA A 18 10.13 -6.32 -0.88
C ALA A 18 9.93 -4.80 -0.74
N MET A 19 8.90 -4.23 -1.37
CA MET A 19 8.53 -2.83 -1.20
C MET A 19 7.65 -2.71 0.06
N PRO A 20 8.17 -2.25 1.22
CA PRO A 20 7.31 -1.86 2.34
C PRO A 20 6.42 -0.73 1.83
N GLY A 21 5.18 -1.07 1.49
CA GLY A 21 4.32 -0.16 0.74
C GLY A 21 4.04 1.14 1.50
N PRO A 22 3.64 2.22 0.81
CA PRO A 22 3.26 3.48 1.46
C PRO A 22 2.18 3.28 2.53
N ASN A 23 1.33 2.25 2.38
CA ASN A 23 0.38 1.84 3.39
C ASN A 23 1.04 1.42 4.72
N MET A 24 2.12 0.63 4.67
CA MET A 24 2.86 0.21 5.87
C MET A 24 3.57 1.40 6.53
N LEU A 25 4.17 2.29 5.74
CA LEU A 25 4.78 3.53 6.26
C LEU A 25 3.73 4.43 6.92
N HIS A 26 2.55 4.57 6.33
CA HIS A 26 1.48 5.38 6.89
C HIS A 26 0.96 4.80 8.21
N VAL A 27 0.76 3.47 8.29
CA VAL A 27 0.40 2.78 9.54
C VAL A 27 1.48 2.96 10.61
N MET A 28 2.75 2.86 10.24
CA MET A 28 3.87 3.06 11.15
C MET A 28 3.94 4.51 11.67
N HIS A 29 3.73 5.50 10.81
CA HIS A 29 3.66 6.92 11.21
C HIS A 29 2.47 7.20 12.14
N GLN A 30 1.32 6.58 11.88
CA GLN A 30 0.14 6.68 12.74
C GLN A 30 0.40 6.03 14.10
N GLY A 31 1.07 4.86 14.13
CA GLY A 31 1.43 4.11 15.33
C GLY A 31 2.43 4.85 16.22
N MET A 32 3.44 5.50 15.62
CA MET A 32 4.45 6.28 16.35
C MET A 32 3.89 7.57 16.97
N ARG A 33 2.94 8.25 16.31
CA ARG A 33 2.44 9.57 16.78
C ARG A 33 1.40 9.55 17.90
N HIS A 34 0.69 8.44 18.13
CA HIS A 34 -0.54 8.48 18.95
C HIS A 34 -0.55 7.63 20.22
N GLY A 35 0.42 6.72 20.42
CA GLY A 35 0.43 5.80 21.56
C GLY A 35 -0.76 4.82 21.56
N ILE A 36 -0.57 3.64 22.15
CA ILE A 36 -1.50 2.49 22.06
C ILE A 36 -2.95 2.84 22.48
N GLY A 37 -3.13 3.78 23.43
CA GLY A 37 -4.43 4.16 23.97
C GLY A 37 -5.35 4.94 23.00
N ARG A 38 -4.82 5.93 22.27
CA ARG A 38 -5.61 6.73 21.29
C ARG A 38 -5.47 6.24 19.85
N ALA A 39 -4.38 5.50 19.55
CA ALA A 39 -4.18 4.88 18.25
C ALA A 39 -5.26 3.84 17.93
N SER A 40 -5.79 3.14 18.93
CA SER A 40 -6.81 2.08 18.74
C SER A 40 -8.07 2.56 18.00
N PHE A 41 -8.60 3.73 18.36
CA PHE A 41 -9.76 4.31 17.66
C PHE A 41 -9.44 4.74 16.22
N THR A 42 -8.24 5.28 16.00
CA THR A 42 -7.76 5.65 14.66
C THR A 42 -7.55 4.41 13.80
N MET A 43 -7.07 3.33 14.38
CA MET A 43 -6.84 2.04 13.72
C MET A 43 -8.15 1.39 13.28
N ILE A 44 -9.18 1.42 14.15
CA ILE A 44 -10.53 0.94 13.81
C ILE A 44 -11.13 1.78 12.67
N GLY A 45 -11.02 3.11 12.74
CA GLY A 45 -11.47 4.00 11.68
C GLY A 45 -10.75 3.77 10.35
N CYS A 46 -9.44 3.53 10.39
CA CYS A 46 -8.64 3.20 9.22
C CYS A 46 -9.03 1.83 8.63
N MET A 47 -9.26 0.83 9.48
CA MET A 47 -9.69 -0.51 9.07
C MET A 47 -11.09 -0.48 8.43
N LEU A 48 -12.02 0.27 9.02
CA LEU A 48 -13.34 0.53 8.44
C LEU A 48 -13.24 1.27 7.11
N GLY A 49 -12.40 2.31 7.03
CA GLY A 49 -12.15 3.04 5.79
C GLY A 49 -11.57 2.14 4.70
N LEU A 50 -10.61 1.29 5.04
CA LEU A 50 -10.03 0.28 4.14
C LEU A 50 -11.08 -0.72 3.67
N LEU A 51 -11.90 -1.26 4.58
CA LEU A 51 -12.98 -2.19 4.25
C LEU A 51 -14.05 -1.55 3.37
N SER A 52 -14.48 -0.33 3.69
CA SER A 52 -15.44 0.43 2.87
C SER A 52 -14.88 0.74 1.50
N LEU A 53 -13.60 1.14 1.40
CA LEU A 53 -12.93 1.37 0.12
C LEU A 53 -12.83 0.09 -0.70
N PHE A 54 -12.45 -1.03 -0.08
CA PHE A 54 -12.41 -2.34 -0.73
C PHE A 54 -13.78 -2.77 -1.22
N GLY A 55 -14.82 -2.58 -0.39
CA GLY A 55 -16.21 -2.88 -0.74
C GLY A 55 -16.70 -2.02 -1.90
N LEU A 56 -16.48 -0.71 -1.85
CA LEU A 56 -16.81 0.22 -2.94
C LEU A 56 -16.06 -0.14 -4.22
N SER A 57 -14.78 -0.49 -4.10
CA SER A 57 -13.96 -0.85 -5.26
C SER A 57 -14.43 -2.17 -5.86
N ALA A 58 -14.75 -3.19 -5.05
CA ALA A 58 -15.30 -4.46 -5.55
C ALA A 58 -16.65 -4.25 -6.26
N LEU A 59 -17.55 -3.46 -5.68
CA LEU A 59 -18.85 -3.15 -6.27
C LEU A 59 -18.72 -2.29 -7.55
N GLY A 60 -17.90 -1.25 -7.52
CA GLY A 60 -17.72 -0.32 -8.64
C GLY A 60 -16.91 -0.90 -9.80
N MET A 61 -15.87 -1.69 -9.51
CA MET A 61 -15.02 -2.31 -10.54
C MET A 61 -15.82 -3.36 -11.33
N SER A 62 -16.73 -4.08 -10.67
CA SER A 62 -17.62 -5.07 -11.31
C SER A 62 -18.53 -4.45 -12.39
N ALA A 63 -19.08 -3.26 -12.11
CA ALA A 63 -19.91 -2.51 -13.05
C ALA A 63 -19.07 -1.88 -14.19
N LEU A 64 -17.87 -1.39 -13.87
CA LEU A 64 -16.97 -0.76 -14.85
C LEU A 64 -16.39 -1.77 -15.87
N LEU A 65 -16.10 -3.01 -15.42
CA LEU A 65 -15.58 -4.08 -16.30
C LEU A 65 -16.55 -4.43 -17.44
N SER A 66 -17.86 -4.33 -17.19
CA SER A 66 -18.91 -4.68 -18.16
C SER A 66 -19.14 -3.59 -19.21
N ALA A 67 -18.89 -2.31 -18.85
CA ALA A 67 -19.25 -1.17 -19.69
C ALA A 67 -18.18 -0.81 -20.75
N LEU A 68 -16.89 -0.81 -20.40
CA LEU A 68 -15.83 -0.39 -21.33
C LEU A 68 -14.52 -1.19 -21.17
N PRO A 69 -14.21 -2.13 -22.06
CA PRO A 69 -12.93 -2.86 -22.04
C PRO A 69 -11.70 -1.95 -22.30
N HIS A 70 -11.87 -0.80 -22.96
CA HIS A 70 -10.79 0.17 -23.18
C HIS A 70 -10.47 1.04 -21.95
N ALA A 71 -11.49 1.37 -21.13
CA ALA A 71 -11.29 2.21 -19.94
C ALA A 71 -10.41 1.50 -18.91
N LEU A 72 -10.57 0.18 -18.77
CA LEU A 72 -9.75 -0.64 -17.90
C LEU A 72 -8.28 -0.67 -18.31
N ASN A 73 -8.01 -0.63 -19.63
CA ASN A 73 -6.65 -0.62 -20.14
C ASN A 73 -5.98 0.74 -19.89
N ALA A 74 -6.71 1.84 -20.08
CA ALA A 74 -6.23 3.18 -19.73
C ALA A 74 -5.92 3.29 -18.22
N ILE A 75 -6.81 2.80 -17.35
CA ILE A 75 -6.59 2.79 -15.90
C ILE A 75 -5.40 1.92 -15.50
N LYS A 76 -5.18 0.78 -16.16
CA LYS A 76 -4.00 -0.07 -15.93
C LYS A 76 -2.71 0.68 -16.27
N ILE A 77 -2.69 1.39 -17.40
CA ILE A 77 -1.53 2.16 -17.84
C ILE A 77 -1.28 3.35 -16.89
N VAL A 78 -2.32 4.08 -16.51
CA VAL A 78 -2.22 5.20 -15.55
C VAL A 78 -1.77 4.69 -14.18
N GLY A 79 -2.32 3.58 -13.70
CA GLY A 79 -1.91 2.94 -12.45
C GLY A 79 -0.45 2.49 -12.48
N ALA A 80 0.00 1.90 -13.60
CA ALA A 80 1.39 1.52 -13.78
C ALA A 80 2.34 2.73 -13.77
N LEU A 81 2.00 3.80 -14.50
CA LEU A 81 2.75 5.06 -14.49
C LEU A 81 2.82 5.68 -13.09
N TYR A 82 1.70 5.66 -12.37
CA TYR A 82 1.62 6.18 -11.00
C TYR A 82 2.51 5.40 -10.04
N LEU A 83 2.54 4.06 -10.15
CA LEU A 83 3.43 3.21 -9.35
C LEU A 83 4.91 3.46 -9.66
N VAL A 84 5.27 3.64 -10.93
CA VAL A 84 6.64 4.01 -11.31
C VAL A 84 7.02 5.36 -10.69
N TRP A 85 6.13 6.34 -10.74
CA TRP A 85 6.36 7.65 -10.14
C TRP A 85 6.53 7.58 -8.62
N ILE A 86 5.67 6.83 -7.91
CA ILE A 86 5.78 6.61 -6.47
C ILE A 86 7.08 5.87 -6.12
N GLY A 87 7.49 4.89 -6.92
CA GLY A 87 8.73 4.13 -6.70
C GLY A 87 9.96 5.02 -6.84
N ILE A 88 10.00 5.86 -7.89
CA ILE A 88 11.08 6.85 -8.09
C ILE A 88 11.10 7.86 -6.94
N LYS A 89 9.93 8.31 -6.47
CA LYS A 89 9.85 9.23 -5.34
C LYS A 89 10.37 8.58 -4.05
N ALA A 90 10.01 7.32 -3.80
CA ALA A 90 10.48 6.57 -2.63
C ALA A 90 12.00 6.37 -2.61
N TRP A 91 12.64 6.21 -3.78
CA TRP A 91 14.11 6.18 -3.86
C TRP A 91 14.78 7.55 -3.69
N ARG A 92 14.02 8.65 -3.87
CA ARG A 92 14.53 10.02 -3.73
C ARG A 92 14.31 10.63 -2.35
N ASP A 93 13.32 10.16 -1.58
CA ASP A 93 13.14 10.56 -0.20
C ASP A 93 14.19 9.80 0.65
N ASP A 94 15.32 10.49 0.86
CA ASP A 94 16.43 10.05 1.72
C ASP A 94 15.86 9.68 3.10
N SER A 95 16.15 8.46 3.53
CA SER A 95 15.56 7.88 4.74
C SER A 95 16.07 8.62 5.96
N ALA A 96 15.30 9.60 6.43
CA ALA A 96 15.56 10.26 7.71
C ALA A 96 15.65 9.18 8.79
N PRO A 97 16.74 9.14 9.59
CA PRO A 97 16.98 8.07 10.53
C PRO A 97 15.85 8.04 11.55
N ILE A 98 15.14 6.92 11.62
CA ILE A 98 14.14 6.66 12.65
C ILE A 98 14.90 6.52 13.97
N ASN A 99 14.95 7.61 14.72
CA ASN A 99 15.43 7.60 16.10
C ASN A 99 14.36 6.89 16.93
N ILE A 100 14.60 5.61 17.22
CA ILE A 100 13.84 4.89 18.24
C ILE A 100 14.37 5.37 19.58
N GLU A 101 13.80 6.47 20.07
CA GLU A 101 13.95 6.85 21.47
C GLU A 101 13.27 5.76 22.28
N GLY A 102 14.11 4.94 22.93
CA GLY A 102 13.68 3.86 23.79
C GLY A 102 12.73 4.41 24.85
N GLY A 103 11.52 3.84 24.91
CA GLY A 103 10.64 4.05 26.04
C GLY A 103 11.38 3.56 27.27
N ASP A 104 11.75 4.51 28.12
CA ASP A 104 12.42 4.27 29.37
C ASP A 104 11.67 3.20 30.18
N MET A 105 12.46 2.20 30.57
CA MET A 105 12.13 1.27 31.63
C MET A 105 12.35 2.00 32.96
N ASP A 106 11.32 2.60 33.52
CA ASP A 106 11.38 3.08 34.90
C ASP A 106 10.01 3.11 35.60
N ALA A 107 9.91 2.13 36.53
CA ALA A 107 9.17 2.08 37.79
C ALA A 107 7.66 1.77 37.76
#